data_AF-A0A3A8ZNI6-F1
#
_entry.id   AF-A0A3A8ZNI6-F1
#
_cell.length_a   1.000
_cell.length_b   1.000
_cell.length_c   1.000
_cell.angle_alpha   90.00
_cell.angle_beta   90.00
_cell.angle_gamma   90.00
#
_symmetry.space_group_name_H-M   'P 1'
#
loop_
_entity.id
_entity.type
_entity.pdbx_description
1 polymer ?
#
loop_
_entity_poly.entity_id
_entity_poly.type
_entity_poly.pdbx_seq_one_letter_code
_entity_poly.pdbx_strand_id
1 'polypeptide(L)'
;MKQPVINKLLTPYNFTDKNSTARIKYIVIHYVGALGGAKANCQYYAGRYIGASAHFFVGFDGEIWQAVETEDIAWHCGANSYKHAECRNSNSIGIEMCVRKRNTASMGATDKDWYFEDATVEATAELTQYLMDKYNVPASHVIRHYDVTGKICPNPYVYNAMAHTWEKFKQMISGAASAGGSKTDKLYRVRKSWEDAKSQIGAFSSLDNAKKACTAGYNVYDWDGKAVYSVFAGGMVQNGNTEKAIWDYLAGKGLNACAVAGLMGNLYAESGLNSCNLQNSYNKSLDMTDAQYTAAVDNGSYGNFVKDKAGYGLAQWTYHTRKQALLNYAKKAGASIGSLDMQLAFLWDELQGYKSVISTLKGAKSVRAASDAVLLGFEKPADQSEAVQKKRAGYGEAYYKKYAGGQQAAVPQEKPQAAAGVPFKVKVDILDLNIRTGAGTNYEKTGEHTGKGVFTIVEVKAGKGSTAGWGRLKSGAGWISLDYATRLA
;
A
#
# COMPACT_ATOMS: atom_id res chain seq x y z
N MET A 1 -10.69 -12.74 -21.14
CA MET A 1 -10.44 -11.54 -20.31
C MET A 1 -11.22 -10.34 -20.85
N LYS A 2 -11.41 -9.27 -20.06
CA LYS A 2 -12.00 -8.01 -20.56
C LYS A 2 -11.04 -7.38 -21.58
N GLN A 3 -11.56 -6.88 -22.69
CA GLN A 3 -10.75 -6.17 -23.68
C GLN A 3 -10.25 -4.84 -23.09
N PRO A 4 -8.94 -4.54 -23.15
CA PRO A 4 -8.41 -3.25 -22.71
C PRO A 4 -8.88 -2.12 -23.64
N VAL A 5 -8.81 -0.88 -23.16
CA VAL A 5 -9.10 0.29 -24.00
C VAL A 5 -7.99 0.43 -25.04
N ILE A 6 -8.35 0.29 -26.32
CA ILE A 6 -7.42 0.35 -27.45
C ILE A 6 -7.81 1.53 -28.34
N ASN A 7 -6.90 2.51 -28.44
CA ASN A 7 -7.00 3.58 -29.43
C ASN A 7 -6.53 3.06 -30.78
N LYS A 8 -7.14 3.51 -31.88
CA LYS A 8 -6.74 3.11 -33.23
C LYS A 8 -6.18 4.29 -34.02
N LEU A 9 -5.03 4.06 -34.65
CA LEU A 9 -4.49 4.89 -35.72
C LEU A 9 -3.81 3.95 -36.71
N LEU A 10 -4.60 3.36 -37.58
CA LEU A 10 -4.13 2.35 -38.51
C LEU A 10 -3.24 2.98 -39.58
N THR A 11 -2.12 2.32 -39.88
CA THR A 11 -1.25 2.76 -40.97
C THR A 11 -1.82 2.32 -42.31
N PRO A 12 -1.84 3.19 -43.33
CA PRO A 12 -2.14 2.79 -44.72
C PRO A 12 -0.91 2.17 -45.43
N TYR A 13 0.23 2.04 -44.73
CA TYR A 13 1.49 1.52 -45.25
C TYR A 13 2.04 0.41 -44.34
N ASN A 14 3.14 -0.24 -44.73
CA ASN A 14 3.95 -1.09 -43.85
C ASN A 14 3.26 -2.35 -43.28
N PHE A 15 2.33 -2.96 -44.00
CA PHE A 15 1.76 -4.25 -43.62
C PHE A 15 1.49 -5.09 -44.88
N THR A 16 1.24 -6.38 -44.67
CA THR A 16 0.69 -7.25 -45.72
C THR A 16 -0.77 -7.52 -45.37
N ASP A 17 -1.68 -7.13 -46.26
CA ASP A 17 -3.10 -7.47 -46.19
C ASP A 17 -3.24 -8.99 -46.30
N LYS A 18 -3.52 -9.61 -45.16
CA LYS A 18 -3.66 -11.06 -45.05
C LYS A 18 -5.08 -11.45 -44.67
N ASN A 19 -5.79 -10.56 -43.97
CA ASN A 19 -7.16 -10.73 -43.56
C ASN A 19 -7.44 -12.11 -42.91
N SER A 20 -6.58 -12.53 -41.97
CA SER A 20 -6.69 -13.85 -41.35
C SER A 20 -6.08 -13.93 -39.96
N THR A 21 -6.91 -14.16 -38.95
CA THR A 21 -6.47 -14.41 -37.57
C THR A 21 -5.93 -15.83 -37.35
N ALA A 22 -6.29 -16.79 -38.19
CA ALA A 22 -5.85 -18.19 -38.08
C ALA A 22 -4.32 -18.36 -38.21
N ARG A 23 -3.62 -17.34 -38.73
CA ARG A 23 -2.16 -17.30 -38.80
C ARG A 23 -1.50 -17.13 -37.43
N ILE A 24 -2.21 -16.55 -36.45
CA ILE A 24 -1.62 -16.06 -35.21
C ILE A 24 -1.28 -17.26 -34.32
N LYS A 25 0.02 -17.51 -34.15
CA LYS A 25 0.57 -18.55 -33.26
C LYS A 25 1.44 -17.99 -32.14
N TYR A 26 1.97 -16.77 -32.32
CA TYR A 26 2.92 -16.14 -31.40
C TYR A 26 2.56 -14.69 -31.10
N ILE A 27 3.00 -14.22 -29.94
CA ILE A 27 3.06 -12.79 -29.62
C ILE A 27 4.52 -12.45 -29.35
N VAL A 28 5.04 -11.44 -30.04
CA VAL A 28 6.42 -10.99 -29.91
C VAL A 28 6.42 -9.66 -29.18
N ILE A 29 7.18 -9.58 -28.09
CA ILE A 29 7.35 -8.37 -27.28
C ILE A 29 8.60 -7.63 -27.75
N HIS A 30 8.46 -6.33 -27.92
CA HIS A 30 9.48 -5.41 -28.40
C HIS A 30 9.63 -4.20 -27.47
N TYR A 31 10.67 -3.41 -27.72
CA TYR A 31 10.75 -2.04 -27.24
C TYR A 31 11.00 -1.12 -28.43
N VAL A 32 10.45 0.08 -28.36
CA VAL A 32 10.51 1.05 -29.46
C VAL A 32 11.96 1.41 -29.82
N GLY A 33 12.87 1.41 -28.83
CA GLY A 33 14.26 1.85 -29.02
C GLY A 33 14.40 3.36 -29.28
N ALA A 34 13.34 4.12 -29.01
CA ALA A 34 13.28 5.58 -29.07
C ALA A 34 12.34 6.11 -27.96
N LEU A 35 12.40 7.42 -27.70
CA LEU A 35 11.73 8.06 -26.55
C LEU A 35 10.31 8.60 -26.87
N GLY A 36 9.77 8.29 -28.05
CA GLY A 36 8.42 8.69 -28.42
C GLY A 36 7.35 7.86 -27.70
N GLY A 37 6.23 8.49 -27.34
CA GLY A 37 5.05 7.83 -26.78
C GLY A 37 4.28 7.00 -27.82
N ALA A 38 3.28 6.23 -27.39
CA ALA A 38 2.59 5.24 -28.24
C ALA A 38 1.91 5.88 -29.45
N LYS A 39 1.13 6.95 -29.23
CA LYS A 39 0.46 7.70 -30.32
C LYS A 39 1.46 8.24 -31.35
N ALA A 40 2.59 8.79 -30.88
CA ALA A 40 3.61 9.37 -31.75
C ALA A 40 4.25 8.31 -32.65
N ASN A 41 4.49 7.10 -32.12
CA ASN A 41 4.97 5.98 -32.92
C ASN A 41 3.94 5.54 -33.96
N CYS A 42 2.67 5.38 -33.58
CA CYS A 42 1.60 5.10 -34.55
C CYS A 42 1.55 6.16 -35.66
N GLN A 43 1.62 7.44 -35.32
CA GLN A 43 1.64 8.54 -36.29
C GLN A 43 2.84 8.46 -37.23
N TYR A 44 4.01 8.11 -36.71
CA TYR A 44 5.22 7.93 -37.51
C TYR A 44 5.05 6.82 -38.56
N TYR A 45 4.58 5.64 -38.15
CA TYR A 45 4.38 4.50 -39.06
C TYR A 45 3.17 4.67 -39.99
N ALA A 46 2.19 5.49 -39.63
CA ALA A 46 1.05 5.85 -40.49
C ALA A 46 1.39 6.93 -41.53
N GLY A 47 2.40 7.75 -41.28
CA GLY A 47 2.72 8.89 -42.14
C GLY A 47 3.58 8.57 -43.37
N ARG A 48 4.16 7.36 -43.48
CA ARG A 48 5.13 7.01 -44.54
C ARG A 48 5.39 5.51 -44.65
N TYR A 49 5.89 5.08 -45.81
CA TYR A 49 6.50 3.76 -45.99
C TYR A 49 7.92 3.73 -45.39
N ILE A 50 8.18 2.79 -44.47
CA ILE A 50 9.48 2.54 -43.82
C ILE A 50 9.96 1.10 -44.02
N GLY A 51 9.07 0.18 -44.37
CA GLY A 51 9.40 -1.25 -44.41
C GLY A 51 9.43 -1.92 -43.02
N ALA A 52 8.80 -1.31 -42.02
CA ALA A 52 8.64 -1.86 -40.68
C ALA A 52 7.35 -1.35 -40.02
N SER A 53 6.76 -2.15 -39.13
CA SER A 53 5.58 -1.79 -38.34
C SER A 53 5.41 -2.71 -37.15
N ALA A 54 4.46 -2.42 -36.27
CA ALA A 54 3.99 -3.32 -35.21
C ALA A 54 2.46 -3.23 -35.11
N HIS A 55 1.81 -4.21 -34.49
CA HIS A 55 0.36 -4.18 -34.35
C HIS A 55 -0.05 -3.19 -33.26
N PHE A 56 0.69 -3.19 -32.14
CA PHE A 56 0.38 -2.36 -30.98
C PHE A 56 1.59 -1.60 -30.47
N PHE A 57 1.35 -0.41 -29.94
CA PHE A 57 2.28 0.39 -29.14
C PHE A 57 1.65 0.64 -27.77
N VAL A 58 2.42 0.45 -26.70
CA VAL A 58 1.98 0.66 -25.32
C VAL A 58 2.81 1.78 -24.70
N GLY A 59 2.14 2.83 -24.24
CA GLY A 59 2.76 4.09 -23.80
C GLY A 59 3.10 4.16 -22.32
N PHE A 60 3.62 5.32 -21.91
CA PHE A 60 4.18 5.54 -20.57
C PHE A 60 3.11 5.53 -19.47
N ASP A 61 1.86 5.89 -19.80
CA ASP A 61 0.73 5.91 -18.87
C ASP A 61 -0.16 4.67 -19.04
N GLY A 62 0.32 3.66 -19.76
CA GLY A 62 -0.41 2.43 -20.08
C GLY A 62 -1.40 2.57 -21.23
N GLU A 63 -1.41 3.70 -21.95
CA GLU A 63 -2.28 3.88 -23.10
C GLU A 63 -1.87 2.97 -24.26
N ILE A 64 -2.83 2.24 -24.83
CA ILE A 64 -2.60 1.30 -25.94
C ILE A 64 -3.06 1.93 -27.24
N TRP A 65 -2.20 1.89 -28.25
CA TRP A 65 -2.50 2.30 -29.62
C TRP A 65 -2.27 1.16 -30.60
N GLN A 66 -3.24 0.91 -31.47
CA GLN A 66 -3.16 -0.08 -32.53
C GLN A 66 -2.82 0.60 -33.87
N ALA A 67 -1.77 0.10 -34.53
CA ALA A 67 -1.30 0.59 -35.82
C ALA A 67 -1.60 -0.35 -36.99
N VAL A 68 -1.69 -1.66 -36.75
CA VAL A 68 -2.03 -2.66 -37.79
C VAL A 68 -3.14 -3.56 -37.24
N GLU A 69 -4.12 -3.90 -38.08
CA GLU A 69 -5.16 -4.85 -37.69
C GLU A 69 -4.54 -6.24 -37.44
N THR A 70 -5.01 -6.96 -36.42
CA THR A 70 -4.42 -8.26 -36.07
C THR A 70 -4.62 -9.33 -37.15
N GLU A 71 -5.61 -9.13 -38.02
CA GLU A 71 -5.86 -9.97 -39.20
C GLU A 71 -4.75 -9.82 -40.26
N ASP A 72 -4.08 -8.67 -40.29
CA ASP A 72 -3.00 -8.34 -41.21
C ASP A 72 -1.63 -8.53 -40.60
N ILE A 73 -0.60 -8.67 -41.43
CA ILE A 73 0.76 -8.95 -41.00
C ILE A 73 1.53 -7.64 -40.84
N ALA A 74 1.84 -7.25 -39.60
CA ALA A 74 2.84 -6.22 -39.34
C ALA A 74 4.26 -6.74 -39.59
N TRP A 75 5.18 -5.85 -39.96
CA TRP A 75 6.57 -6.16 -40.29
C TRP A 75 7.52 -5.82 -39.11
N HIS A 76 7.49 -6.63 -38.05
CA HIS A 76 8.11 -6.30 -36.75
C HIS A 76 9.35 -7.14 -36.39
N CYS A 77 9.37 -8.42 -36.76
CA CYS A 77 10.41 -9.41 -36.42
C CYS A 77 11.06 -10.07 -37.64
N GLY A 78 11.17 -9.33 -38.75
CA GLY A 78 11.86 -9.75 -39.97
C GLY A 78 13.39 -9.85 -39.77
N ALA A 79 14.02 -10.89 -40.33
CA ALA A 79 15.48 -11.00 -40.37
C ALA A 79 15.95 -11.90 -41.53
N ASN A 80 17.22 -11.73 -41.94
CA ASN A 80 17.87 -12.60 -42.92
C ASN A 80 18.21 -13.99 -42.36
N SER A 81 18.31 -14.11 -41.02
CA SER A 81 18.56 -15.36 -40.32
C SER A 81 17.78 -15.37 -39.01
N TYR A 82 17.19 -16.52 -38.68
CA TYR A 82 16.31 -16.71 -37.54
C TYR A 82 16.93 -17.67 -36.53
N LYS A 83 16.74 -17.36 -35.23
CA LYS A 83 17.08 -18.26 -34.12
C LYS A 83 15.91 -19.17 -33.78
N HIS A 84 14.68 -18.63 -33.82
CA HIS A 84 13.48 -19.41 -33.57
C HIS A 84 13.08 -20.21 -34.81
N ALA A 85 12.76 -21.49 -34.62
CA ALA A 85 12.42 -22.41 -35.71
C ALA A 85 11.18 -21.94 -36.50
N GLU A 86 10.11 -21.52 -35.79
CA GLU A 86 8.80 -21.24 -36.41
C GLU A 86 8.36 -19.76 -36.45
N CYS A 87 8.56 -18.97 -35.40
CA CYS A 87 8.01 -17.60 -35.32
C CYS A 87 8.54 -16.66 -36.41
N ARG A 88 7.64 -15.98 -37.11
CA ARG A 88 7.89 -15.00 -38.19
C ARG A 88 6.81 -13.91 -38.13
N ASN A 89 7.03 -12.79 -38.83
CA ASN A 89 5.99 -11.76 -39.04
C ASN A 89 4.62 -12.37 -39.41
N SER A 90 4.65 -13.34 -40.33
CA SER A 90 3.44 -13.96 -40.88
C SER A 90 2.58 -14.71 -39.86
N ASN A 91 3.15 -15.19 -38.75
CA ASN A 91 2.41 -15.97 -37.74
C ASN A 91 2.41 -15.34 -36.34
N SER A 92 2.76 -14.06 -36.23
CA SER A 92 2.85 -13.39 -34.94
C SER A 92 2.16 -12.02 -34.88
N ILE A 93 1.85 -11.61 -33.65
CA ILE A 93 1.50 -10.23 -33.28
C ILE A 93 2.71 -9.58 -32.60
N GLY A 94 3.19 -8.46 -33.14
CA GLY A 94 4.19 -7.60 -32.50
C GLY A 94 3.58 -6.52 -31.61
N ILE A 95 4.07 -6.42 -30.36
CA ILE A 95 3.73 -5.37 -29.39
C ILE A 95 5.00 -4.58 -29.02
N GLU A 96 4.99 -3.28 -29.28
CA GLU A 96 6.07 -2.35 -29.00
C GLU A 96 5.84 -1.60 -27.68
N MET A 97 6.74 -1.79 -26.72
CA MET A 97 6.71 -1.09 -25.45
C MET A 97 7.49 0.23 -25.54
N CYS A 98 6.85 1.36 -25.24
CA CYS A 98 7.53 2.64 -25.08
C CYS A 98 8.55 2.53 -23.94
N VAL A 99 9.71 3.16 -24.12
CA VAL A 99 10.87 2.99 -23.23
C VAL A 99 11.46 4.34 -22.88
N ARG A 100 12.01 4.46 -21.68
CA ARG A 100 12.83 5.58 -21.26
C ARG A 100 14.29 5.17 -21.13
N LYS A 101 15.17 6.16 -21.09
CA LYS A 101 16.61 5.97 -20.89
C LYS A 101 17.11 6.97 -19.86
N ARG A 102 17.99 6.54 -18.95
CA ARG A 102 18.52 7.43 -17.91
C ARG A 102 19.53 8.43 -18.47
N ASN A 103 20.42 7.99 -19.35
CA ASN A 103 21.40 8.82 -20.02
C ASN A 103 21.15 8.83 -21.53
N THR A 104 20.65 9.94 -22.06
CA THR A 104 20.32 10.09 -23.48
C THR A 104 21.50 10.56 -24.34
N ALA A 105 22.71 10.72 -23.78
CA ALA A 105 23.90 11.05 -24.56
C ALA A 105 24.31 9.93 -25.53
N SER A 106 23.92 8.69 -25.21
CA SER A 106 23.98 7.53 -26.10
C SER A 106 22.58 6.92 -26.20
N MET A 107 22.21 6.44 -27.39
CA MET A 107 20.95 5.74 -27.68
C MET A 107 21.23 4.31 -28.16
N GLY A 108 22.32 3.72 -27.70
CA GLY A 108 22.79 2.41 -28.14
C GLY A 108 21.87 1.28 -27.68
N ALA A 109 21.60 0.31 -28.57
CA ALA A 109 20.83 -0.89 -28.24
C ALA A 109 21.53 -1.81 -27.22
N THR A 110 22.81 -1.59 -26.93
CA THR A 110 23.61 -2.31 -25.92
C THR A 110 23.68 -1.59 -24.58
N ASP A 111 23.14 -0.37 -24.49
CA ASP A 111 23.14 0.39 -23.25
C ASP A 111 22.24 -0.30 -22.22
N LYS A 112 22.65 -0.33 -20.95
CA LYS A 112 21.93 -1.08 -19.89
C LYS A 112 20.99 -0.19 -19.06
N ASP A 113 20.80 1.06 -19.47
CA ASP A 113 20.03 2.07 -18.75
C ASP A 113 18.69 2.43 -19.44
N TRP A 114 18.27 1.62 -20.41
CA TRP A 114 16.90 1.58 -20.88
C TRP A 114 15.97 0.96 -19.83
N TYR A 115 14.79 1.53 -19.63
CA TYR A 115 13.80 1.03 -18.69
C TYR A 115 12.37 1.30 -19.16
N PHE A 116 11.46 0.43 -18.74
CA PHE A 116 10.01 0.62 -18.89
C PHE A 116 9.43 1.28 -17.64
N GLU A 117 8.34 2.03 -17.81
CA GLU A 117 7.50 2.48 -16.70
C GLU A 117 6.58 1.35 -16.24
N ASP A 118 6.18 1.38 -14.96
CA ASP A 118 5.27 0.37 -14.38
C ASP A 118 3.99 0.23 -15.23
N ALA A 119 3.36 1.36 -15.58
CA ALA A 119 2.11 1.37 -16.35
C ALA A 119 2.27 0.79 -17.77
N THR A 120 3.43 1.00 -18.42
CA THR A 120 3.73 0.36 -19.71
C THR A 120 3.78 -1.16 -19.58
N VAL A 121 4.44 -1.68 -18.54
CA VAL A 121 4.57 -3.12 -18.30
C VAL A 121 3.22 -3.75 -17.98
N GLU A 122 2.43 -3.12 -17.10
CA GLU A 122 1.12 -3.62 -16.69
C GLU A 122 0.13 -3.65 -17.86
N ALA A 123 0.02 -2.56 -18.62
CA ALA A 123 -0.84 -2.51 -19.80
C ALA A 123 -0.38 -3.47 -20.91
N THR A 124 0.93 -3.68 -21.08
CA THR A 124 1.46 -4.67 -22.02
C THR A 124 1.08 -6.08 -21.58
N ALA A 125 1.15 -6.39 -20.28
CA ALA A 125 0.75 -7.70 -19.76
C ALA A 125 -0.76 -7.93 -19.96
N GLU A 126 -1.60 -6.93 -19.66
CA GLU A 126 -3.07 -7.00 -19.87
C GLU A 126 -3.41 -7.20 -21.36
N LEU A 127 -2.78 -6.42 -22.24
CA LEU A 127 -2.95 -6.56 -23.70
C LEU A 127 -2.51 -7.94 -24.18
N THR A 128 -1.34 -8.40 -23.74
CA THR A 128 -0.79 -9.71 -24.11
C THR A 128 -1.74 -10.83 -23.68
N GLN A 129 -2.19 -10.78 -22.44
CA GLN A 129 -3.17 -11.72 -21.89
C GLN A 129 -4.50 -11.72 -22.65
N TYR A 130 -5.03 -10.54 -22.99
CA TYR A 130 -6.23 -10.43 -23.83
C TYR A 130 -6.03 -11.06 -25.22
N LEU A 131 -4.88 -10.83 -25.86
CA LEU A 131 -4.55 -11.40 -27.17
C LEU A 131 -4.30 -12.91 -27.11
N MET A 132 -3.68 -13.40 -26.03
CA MET A 132 -3.51 -14.82 -25.74
C MET A 132 -4.87 -15.52 -25.67
N ASP A 133 -5.79 -15.00 -24.86
CA ASP A 133 -7.16 -15.53 -24.75
C ASP A 133 -7.88 -15.46 -26.10
N LYS A 134 -7.80 -14.32 -26.80
CA LYS A 134 -8.56 -14.08 -28.04
C LYS A 134 -8.12 -14.98 -29.19
N TYR A 135 -6.81 -15.25 -29.30
CA TYR A 135 -6.24 -16.01 -30.41
C TYR A 135 -5.72 -17.39 -29.99
N ASN A 136 -6.03 -17.82 -28.77
CA ASN A 136 -5.59 -19.09 -28.20
C ASN A 136 -4.05 -19.29 -28.27
N VAL A 137 -3.29 -18.23 -27.98
CA VAL A 137 -1.83 -18.27 -27.95
C VAL A 137 -1.38 -18.66 -26.54
N PRO A 138 -0.69 -19.80 -26.34
CA PRO A 138 -0.24 -20.19 -25.01
C PRO A 138 0.85 -19.24 -24.52
N ALA A 139 1.01 -19.12 -23.19
CA ALA A 139 2.02 -18.23 -22.62
C ALA A 139 3.44 -18.55 -23.11
N SER A 140 3.76 -19.82 -23.36
CA SER A 140 5.04 -20.27 -23.95
C SER A 140 5.34 -19.68 -25.32
N HIS A 141 4.32 -19.24 -26.07
CA HIS A 141 4.44 -18.59 -27.38
C HIS A 141 4.45 -17.06 -27.32
N VAL A 142 4.52 -16.50 -26.10
CA VAL A 142 4.88 -15.09 -25.89
C VAL A 142 6.39 -14.99 -25.69
N ILE A 143 7.06 -14.40 -26.67
CA ILE A 143 8.52 -14.40 -26.79
C ILE A 143 9.06 -13.00 -27.09
N ARG A 144 10.35 -12.77 -26.92
CA ARG A 144 11.02 -11.50 -27.29
C ARG A 144 11.43 -11.55 -28.75
N HIS A 145 11.57 -10.40 -29.40
CA HIS A 145 12.22 -10.35 -30.71
C HIS A 145 13.66 -10.94 -30.65
N TYR A 146 14.33 -10.80 -29.51
CA TYR A 146 15.60 -11.49 -29.21
C TYR A 146 15.52 -13.00 -29.39
N ASP A 147 14.45 -13.64 -28.94
CA ASP A 147 14.28 -15.09 -29.07
C ASP A 147 14.03 -15.49 -30.55
N VAL A 148 13.46 -14.58 -31.34
CA VAL A 148 13.18 -14.78 -32.78
C VAL A 148 14.46 -14.66 -33.62
N THR A 149 15.27 -13.62 -33.41
CA THR A 149 16.37 -13.24 -34.33
C THR A 149 17.73 -13.06 -33.66
N GLY A 150 17.78 -12.96 -32.33
CA GLY A 150 18.96 -12.54 -31.56
C GLY A 150 19.14 -11.03 -31.44
N LYS A 151 18.26 -10.21 -32.04
CA LYS A 151 18.27 -8.75 -31.88
C LYS A 151 18.03 -8.38 -30.42
N ILE A 152 18.83 -7.49 -29.84
CA ILE A 152 18.67 -6.99 -28.45
C ILE A 152 17.36 -6.17 -28.34
N CYS A 153 16.23 -6.86 -28.26
CA CYS A 153 14.89 -6.30 -28.33
C CYS A 153 13.91 -7.29 -27.64
N PRO A 154 13.24 -6.91 -26.55
CA PRO A 154 13.35 -5.63 -25.86
C PRO A 154 14.64 -5.54 -25.05
N ASN A 155 15.45 -4.49 -25.21
CA ASN A 155 16.70 -4.34 -24.45
C ASN A 155 16.50 -4.52 -22.92
N PRO A 156 15.53 -3.85 -22.26
CA PRO A 156 15.33 -4.02 -20.82
C PRO A 156 15.09 -5.47 -20.38
N TYR A 157 14.45 -6.28 -21.23
CA TYR A 157 14.15 -7.70 -20.98
C TYR A 157 15.23 -8.66 -21.48
N VAL A 158 16.19 -8.20 -22.29
CA VAL A 158 17.39 -8.97 -22.63
C VAL A 158 18.43 -8.84 -21.53
N TYR A 159 18.70 -7.62 -21.08
CA TYR A 159 19.71 -7.38 -20.05
C TYR A 159 19.20 -7.55 -18.62
N ASN A 160 17.89 -7.39 -18.37
CA ASN A 160 17.30 -7.44 -17.03
C ASN A 160 18.04 -6.52 -16.02
N ALA A 161 18.54 -5.38 -16.48
CA ALA A 161 19.40 -4.50 -15.70
C ALA A 161 18.64 -3.56 -14.75
N MET A 162 17.30 -3.56 -14.83
CA MET A 162 16.39 -2.64 -14.12
C MET A 162 15.30 -3.42 -13.37
N ALA A 163 14.33 -2.71 -12.78
CA ALA A 163 13.32 -3.30 -11.88
C ALA A 163 12.41 -4.36 -12.56
N HIS A 164 12.07 -4.13 -13.83
CA HIS A 164 11.26 -5.04 -14.65
C HIS A 164 12.13 -6.01 -15.42
N THR A 165 11.88 -7.30 -15.23
CA THR A 165 12.60 -8.38 -15.89
C THR A 165 11.67 -9.21 -16.77
N TRP A 166 12.25 -9.92 -17.74
CA TRP A 166 11.50 -10.81 -18.62
C TRP A 166 10.74 -11.89 -17.84
N GLU A 167 11.38 -12.50 -16.85
CA GLU A 167 10.74 -13.54 -16.01
C GLU A 167 9.52 -13.00 -15.25
N LYS A 168 9.60 -11.79 -14.70
CA LYS A 168 8.44 -11.16 -14.04
C LYS A 168 7.31 -10.90 -15.03
N PHE A 169 7.63 -10.42 -16.24
CA PHE A 169 6.62 -10.25 -17.29
C PHE A 169 5.97 -11.60 -17.68
N LYS A 170 6.78 -12.66 -17.81
CA LYS A 170 6.28 -14.02 -18.07
C LYS A 170 5.39 -14.54 -16.95
N GLN A 171 5.71 -14.27 -15.69
CA GLN A 171 4.86 -14.59 -14.55
C GLN A 171 3.51 -13.86 -14.61
N MET A 172 3.52 -12.56 -14.95
CA MET A 172 2.29 -11.76 -15.07
C MET A 172 1.31 -12.36 -16.09
N ILE A 173 1.82 -12.89 -17.22
CA ILE A 173 0.96 -13.44 -18.29
C ILE A 173 0.64 -14.94 -18.14
N SER A 174 1.40 -15.70 -17.34
CA SER A 174 1.28 -17.17 -17.24
C SER A 174 0.34 -17.66 -16.14
N GLY A 175 -0.19 -16.79 -15.29
CA GLY A 175 -1.24 -17.13 -14.33
C GLY A 175 -0.87 -18.12 -13.21
N ALA A 176 0.41 -18.39 -12.96
CA ALA A 176 0.88 -19.34 -11.93
C ALA A 176 1.53 -18.63 -10.72
N ALA A 177 1.05 -19.02 -9.52
CA ALA A 177 1.30 -18.54 -8.15
C ALA A 177 0.57 -17.23 -7.76
N SER A 178 -0.56 -17.25 -7.02
CA SER A 178 -0.91 -18.14 -5.90
C SER A 178 -2.37 -18.60 -5.94
N ALA A 179 -2.60 -19.90 -5.75
CA ALA A 179 -3.90 -20.46 -5.46
C ALA A 179 -4.36 -19.99 -4.07
N GLY A 180 -5.49 -19.28 -4.03
CA GLY A 180 -6.09 -18.75 -2.81
C GLY A 180 -6.56 -17.30 -2.92
N GLY A 181 -7.28 -16.96 -4.00
CA GLY A 181 -7.89 -15.63 -4.12
C GLY A 181 -8.59 -15.47 -5.46
N SER A 182 -9.88 -15.15 -5.41
CA SER A 182 -10.68 -14.71 -6.56
C SER A 182 -9.87 -13.79 -7.48
N LYS A 183 -9.98 -13.95 -8.81
CA LYS A 183 -9.55 -12.94 -9.79
C LYS A 183 -10.14 -11.59 -9.38
N THR A 184 -9.37 -10.77 -8.70
CA THR A 184 -9.71 -9.37 -8.46
C THR A 184 -8.82 -8.56 -9.35
N ASP A 185 -9.41 -7.90 -10.33
CA ASP A 185 -8.78 -6.81 -11.07
C ASP A 185 -7.92 -5.98 -10.10
N LYS A 186 -6.67 -5.71 -10.49
CA LYS A 186 -5.77 -4.81 -9.77
C LYS A 186 -6.42 -3.43 -9.72
N LEU A 187 -7.16 -3.20 -8.66
CA LEU A 187 -8.03 -2.05 -8.50
C LEU A 187 -7.61 -1.35 -7.23
N TYR A 188 -7.38 -0.06 -7.34
CA TYR A 188 -7.20 0.82 -6.22
C TYR A 188 -8.47 0.86 -5.37
N ARG A 189 -8.34 0.50 -4.10
CA ARG A 189 -9.44 0.38 -3.13
C ARG A 189 -9.53 1.65 -2.31
N VAL A 190 -10.68 2.31 -2.30
CA VAL A 190 -10.91 3.47 -1.45
C VAL A 190 -11.62 2.99 -0.18
N ARG A 191 -10.89 2.96 0.95
CA ARG A 191 -11.33 2.37 2.24
C ARG A 191 -10.75 3.16 3.42
N LYS A 192 -11.32 3.02 4.62
CA LYS A 192 -10.77 3.63 5.84
C LYS A 192 -9.46 2.96 6.28
N SER A 193 -9.42 1.63 6.21
CA SER A 193 -8.21 0.82 6.32
C SER A 193 -8.24 -0.32 5.31
N TRP A 194 -7.10 -0.98 5.09
CA TRP A 194 -7.06 -2.13 4.19
C TRP A 194 -7.92 -3.29 4.71
N GLU A 195 -7.84 -3.54 6.02
CA GLU A 195 -8.54 -4.58 6.76
C GLU A 195 -10.06 -4.30 6.87
N ASP A 196 -10.46 -3.02 6.86
CA ASP A 196 -11.86 -2.60 6.87
C ASP A 196 -12.47 -2.62 5.46
N ALA A 197 -12.61 -3.83 4.90
CA ALA A 197 -13.23 -4.04 3.59
C ALA A 197 -14.67 -3.51 3.51
N LYS A 198 -15.39 -3.47 4.64
CA LYS A 198 -16.79 -2.99 4.71
C LYS A 198 -16.89 -1.48 4.50
N SER A 199 -15.84 -0.74 4.83
CA SER A 199 -15.78 0.69 4.56
C SER A 199 -15.60 1.03 3.08
N GLN A 200 -15.37 0.06 2.18
CA GLN A 200 -15.03 0.38 0.80
C GLN A 200 -16.10 1.25 0.11
N ILE A 201 -15.70 2.45 -0.27
CA ILE A 201 -16.54 3.40 -1.03
C ILE A 201 -16.22 3.41 -2.53
N GLY A 202 -15.15 2.74 -2.95
CA GLY A 202 -14.85 2.62 -4.37
C GLY A 202 -13.70 1.66 -4.69
N ALA A 203 -13.66 1.26 -5.95
CA ALA A 203 -12.69 0.34 -6.53
C ALA A 203 -12.43 0.77 -7.97
N PHE A 204 -11.20 1.19 -8.29
CA PHE A 204 -10.91 1.84 -9.56
C PHE A 204 -9.66 1.26 -10.20
N SER A 205 -9.67 1.06 -11.51
CA SER A 205 -8.47 0.66 -12.26
C SER A 205 -7.50 1.83 -12.47
N SER A 206 -7.96 3.06 -12.30
CA SER A 206 -7.15 4.28 -12.38
C SER A 206 -6.93 4.87 -10.98
N LEU A 207 -5.66 5.08 -10.64
CA LEU A 207 -5.28 5.76 -9.40
C LEU A 207 -5.91 7.16 -9.33
N ASP A 208 -5.93 7.92 -10.42
CA ASP A 208 -6.49 9.27 -10.41
C ASP A 208 -8.01 9.30 -10.20
N ASN A 209 -8.73 8.31 -10.71
CA ASN A 209 -10.15 8.16 -10.41
C ASN A 209 -10.37 7.72 -8.96
N ALA A 210 -9.51 6.85 -8.44
CA ALA A 210 -9.52 6.50 -7.01
C ALA A 210 -9.26 7.72 -6.13
N LYS A 211 -8.31 8.59 -6.50
CA LYS A 211 -8.02 9.85 -5.81
C LYS A 211 -9.24 10.79 -5.82
N LYS A 212 -9.89 10.97 -6.96
CA LYS A 212 -11.11 11.79 -7.09
C LYS A 212 -12.28 11.27 -6.25
N ALA A 213 -12.41 9.96 -6.13
CA ALA A 213 -13.44 9.32 -5.32
C ALA A 213 -13.06 9.17 -3.84
N CYS A 214 -11.79 9.37 -3.50
CA CYS A 214 -11.31 9.32 -2.13
C CYS A 214 -11.86 10.52 -1.37
N THR A 215 -12.64 10.25 -0.33
CA THR A 215 -13.20 11.29 0.52
C THR A 215 -12.48 11.36 1.85
N ALA A 216 -12.72 12.48 2.54
CA ALA A 216 -12.33 12.74 3.91
C ALA A 216 -12.42 11.50 4.82
N GLY A 217 -11.28 11.01 5.32
CA GLY A 217 -11.20 9.87 6.26
C GLY A 217 -11.06 8.50 5.57
N TYR A 218 -10.84 8.49 4.26
CA TYR A 218 -10.53 7.32 3.46
C TYR A 218 -9.14 7.41 2.84
N ASN A 219 -8.56 6.25 2.58
CA ASN A 219 -7.30 6.05 1.87
C ASN A 219 -7.55 5.24 0.60
N VAL A 220 -6.74 5.49 -0.41
CA VAL A 220 -6.59 4.65 -1.60
C VAL A 220 -5.48 3.66 -1.31
N TYR A 221 -5.82 2.37 -1.38
CA TYR A 221 -4.87 1.27 -1.29
C TYR A 221 -4.67 0.66 -2.67
N ASP A 222 -3.44 0.27 -2.99
CA ASP A 222 -3.20 -0.59 -4.14
C ASP A 222 -3.72 -2.03 -3.88
N TRP A 223 -3.58 -2.88 -4.89
CA TRP A 223 -4.05 -4.26 -4.86
C TRP A 223 -3.30 -5.14 -3.84
N ASP A 224 -2.13 -4.70 -3.37
CA ASP A 224 -1.34 -5.37 -2.33
C ASP A 224 -1.68 -4.84 -0.93
N GLY A 225 -2.60 -3.89 -0.83
CA GLY A 225 -3.05 -3.30 0.43
C GLY A 225 -2.14 -2.23 0.98
N LYS A 226 -1.23 -1.69 0.17
CA LYS A 226 -0.39 -0.56 0.53
C LYS A 226 -1.15 0.74 0.26
N ALA A 227 -1.18 1.63 1.24
CA ALA A 227 -1.76 2.96 1.06
C ALA A 227 -0.92 3.77 0.07
N VAL A 228 -1.55 4.25 -1.00
CA VAL A 228 -0.91 5.02 -2.08
C VAL A 228 -1.43 6.45 -2.21
N TYR A 229 -2.57 6.76 -1.57
CA TYR A 229 -3.11 8.12 -1.48
C TYR A 229 -4.10 8.22 -0.31
N SER A 230 -4.29 9.41 0.26
CA SER A 230 -5.24 9.64 1.36
C SER A 230 -5.87 11.02 1.22
N VAL A 231 -7.19 11.12 1.38
CA VAL A 231 -7.88 12.41 1.50
C VAL A 231 -8.24 12.61 2.95
N PHE A 232 -7.56 13.55 3.59
CA PHE A 232 -7.85 13.85 4.98
C PHE A 232 -9.21 14.55 5.10
N ALA A 233 -10.06 13.99 5.96
CA ALA A 233 -11.11 14.75 6.60
C ALA A 233 -10.41 15.83 7.43
N GLY A 234 -10.76 17.08 7.24
CA GLY A 234 -10.59 18.05 8.31
C GLY A 234 -11.44 17.57 9.50
N GLY A 235 -10.85 16.76 10.38
CA GLY A 235 -11.57 16.13 11.49
C GLY A 235 -10.85 14.88 12.00
N MET A 236 -10.15 15.03 13.12
CA MET A 236 -9.69 14.04 14.10
C MET A 236 -9.91 12.55 13.74
N VAL A 237 -8.83 11.83 13.42
CA VAL A 237 -8.83 10.36 13.33
C VAL A 237 -8.95 9.78 14.74
N GLN A 238 -9.88 8.85 14.94
CA GLN A 238 -10.15 8.25 16.25
C GLN A 238 -8.96 7.43 16.78
N ASN A 239 -8.56 7.74 18.01
CA ASN A 239 -7.34 7.34 18.74
C ASN A 239 -7.05 5.82 18.86
N GLY A 240 -7.91 4.90 18.40
CA GLY A 240 -7.68 3.46 18.59
C GLY A 240 -6.67 2.82 17.62
N ASN A 241 -6.74 3.16 16.32
CA ASN A 241 -5.95 2.48 15.28
C ASN A 241 -4.51 3.04 15.19
N THR A 242 -4.37 4.36 15.33
CA THR A 242 -3.08 5.06 15.28
C THR A 242 -2.14 4.65 16.39
N GLU A 243 -2.63 4.55 17.63
CA GLU A 243 -1.83 4.13 18.78
C GLU A 243 -1.20 2.74 18.58
N LYS A 244 -2.00 1.77 18.15
CA LYS A 244 -1.55 0.39 17.94
C LYS A 244 -0.56 0.29 16.77
N ALA A 245 -0.79 1.04 15.68
CA ALA A 245 0.13 1.11 14.55
C ALA A 245 1.50 1.67 14.95
N ILE A 246 1.52 2.76 15.73
CA ILE A 246 2.77 3.34 16.25
C ILE A 246 3.47 2.34 17.19
N TRP A 247 2.71 1.70 18.09
CA TRP A 247 3.24 0.69 18.99
C TRP A 247 3.91 -0.45 18.24
N ASP A 248 3.20 -1.07 17.29
CA ASP A 248 3.67 -2.22 16.52
C ASP A 248 4.90 -1.87 15.68
N TYR A 249 4.89 -0.69 15.05
CA TYR A 249 6.03 -0.21 14.27
C TYR A 249 7.29 -0.09 15.13
N LEU A 250 7.19 0.58 16.28
CA LEU A 250 8.33 0.82 17.17
C LEU A 250 8.81 -0.48 17.83
N ALA A 251 7.89 -1.34 18.26
CA ALA A 251 8.23 -2.68 18.76
C ALA A 251 8.94 -3.52 17.69
N GLY A 252 8.48 -3.43 16.43
CA GLY A 252 9.10 -4.08 15.26
C GLY A 252 10.52 -3.59 14.95
N LYS A 253 10.94 -2.44 15.49
CA LYS A 253 12.33 -1.96 15.44
C LYS A 253 13.23 -2.55 16.54
N GLY A 254 12.70 -3.48 17.34
CA GLY A 254 13.41 -4.14 18.43
C GLY A 254 13.43 -3.33 19.73
N LEU A 255 12.57 -2.32 19.86
CA LEU A 255 12.38 -1.63 21.14
C LEU A 255 11.52 -2.48 22.08
N ASN A 256 11.89 -2.52 23.35
CA ASN A 256 11.07 -3.18 24.37
C ASN A 256 9.83 -2.32 24.72
N ALA A 257 8.87 -2.92 25.42
CA ALA A 257 7.62 -2.25 25.73
C ALA A 257 7.78 -0.93 26.51
N CYS A 258 8.77 -0.83 27.43
CA CYS A 258 9.06 0.41 28.16
C CYS A 258 9.52 1.53 27.22
N ALA A 259 10.39 1.18 26.27
CA ALA A 259 10.92 2.10 25.27
C ALA A 259 9.86 2.60 24.30
N VAL A 260 9.03 1.68 23.77
CA VAL A 260 7.90 2.02 22.89
C VAL A 260 6.93 2.96 23.62
N ALA A 261 6.52 2.60 24.83
CA ALA A 261 5.64 3.40 25.66
C ALA A 261 6.19 4.80 25.96
N GLY A 262 7.46 4.91 26.36
CA GLY A 262 8.08 6.19 26.70
C GLY A 262 8.21 7.13 25.50
N LEU A 263 8.53 6.59 24.32
CA LEU A 263 8.55 7.36 23.07
C LEU A 263 7.14 7.82 22.67
N MET A 264 6.15 6.92 22.69
CA MET A 264 4.75 7.27 22.40
C MET A 264 4.18 8.33 23.36
N GLY A 265 4.56 8.30 24.64
CA GLY A 265 4.15 9.32 25.61
C GLY A 265 4.62 10.72 25.24
N ASN A 266 5.82 10.84 24.65
CA ASN A 266 6.32 12.12 24.14
C ASN A 266 5.62 12.54 22.85
N LEU A 267 5.47 11.64 21.88
CA LEU A 267 4.75 11.94 20.64
C LEU A 267 3.30 12.37 20.90
N TYR A 268 2.64 11.77 21.90
CA TYR A 268 1.31 12.18 22.33
C TYR A 268 1.32 13.59 22.92
N ALA A 269 2.34 13.94 23.70
CA ALA A 269 2.46 15.30 24.23
C ALA A 269 2.72 16.35 23.14
N GLU A 270 3.40 15.98 22.06
CA GLU A 270 3.69 16.87 20.92
C GLU A 270 2.47 17.07 20.01
N SER A 271 1.81 15.98 19.60
CA SER A 271 0.81 16.02 18.52
C SER A 271 -0.50 15.32 18.84
N GLY A 272 -0.63 14.73 20.02
CA GLY A 272 -1.72 13.77 20.29
C GLY A 272 -1.64 12.53 19.39
N LEU A 273 -0.44 12.18 18.92
CA LEU A 273 -0.19 11.13 17.91
C LEU A 273 -0.80 11.43 16.53
N ASN A 274 -1.05 12.69 16.21
CA ASN A 274 -1.57 13.10 14.91
C ASN A 274 -0.42 13.52 13.96
N SER A 275 -0.15 12.71 12.94
CA SER A 275 0.88 12.96 11.92
C SER A 275 0.58 14.17 11.03
N CYS A 276 -0.64 14.68 11.00
CA CYS A 276 -0.98 15.89 10.26
C CYS A 276 -0.99 17.15 11.13
N ASN A 277 -0.68 17.05 12.42
CA ASN A 277 -0.88 18.15 13.35
C ASN A 277 -0.03 19.35 12.97
N LEU A 278 -0.68 20.43 12.52
CA LEU A 278 -0.09 21.75 12.43
C LEU A 278 -0.19 22.39 13.82
N GLN A 279 0.89 23.03 14.26
CA GLN A 279 0.89 23.72 15.54
C GLN A 279 -0.24 24.76 15.58
N ASN A 280 -1.12 24.65 16.58
CA ASN A 280 -2.38 25.42 16.68
C ASN A 280 -2.27 26.94 16.47
N SER A 281 -1.14 27.57 16.85
CA SER A 281 -0.90 29.00 16.61
C SER A 281 -0.84 29.33 15.13
N TYR A 282 -0.34 28.41 14.30
CA TYR A 282 -0.18 28.56 12.86
C TYR A 282 -1.43 28.18 12.08
N ASN A 283 -2.29 27.29 12.58
CA ASN A 283 -3.62 27.05 11.98
C ASN A 283 -4.39 28.37 11.83
N LYS A 284 -4.32 29.22 12.86
CA LYS A 284 -4.98 30.53 12.88
C LYS A 284 -4.29 31.55 11.97
N SER A 285 -2.95 31.62 11.98
CA SER A 285 -2.24 32.63 11.19
C SER A 285 -2.22 32.32 9.70
N LEU A 286 -2.29 31.03 9.33
CA LEU A 286 -2.30 30.59 7.94
C LEU A 286 -3.72 30.40 7.39
N ASP A 287 -4.75 30.49 8.25
CA ASP A 287 -6.14 30.18 7.92
C ASP A 287 -6.31 28.81 7.27
N MET A 288 -5.64 27.80 7.86
CA MET A 288 -5.62 26.44 7.35
C MET A 288 -5.84 25.45 8.50
N THR A 289 -6.69 24.45 8.24
CA THR A 289 -6.72 23.23 9.06
C THR A 289 -5.47 22.38 8.83
N ASP A 290 -5.17 21.48 9.78
CA ASP A 290 -4.13 20.44 9.66
C ASP A 290 -4.15 19.74 8.28
N ALA A 291 -5.34 19.35 7.83
CA ALA A 291 -5.57 18.66 6.57
C ALA A 291 -5.29 19.55 5.36
N GLN A 292 -5.76 20.80 5.39
CA GLN A 292 -5.53 21.76 4.29
C GLN A 292 -4.05 22.12 4.15
N TYR A 293 -3.38 22.38 5.27
CA TYR A 293 -1.95 22.66 5.28
C TYR A 293 -1.16 21.47 4.73
N THR A 294 -1.46 20.24 5.20
CA THR A 294 -0.82 19.01 4.70
C THR A 294 -1.02 18.85 3.20
N ALA A 295 -2.26 18.98 2.71
CA ALA A 295 -2.57 18.86 1.29
C ALA A 295 -1.86 19.92 0.45
N ALA A 296 -1.77 21.16 0.96
CA ALA A 296 -1.10 22.26 0.27
C ALA A 296 0.41 22.05 0.18
N VAL A 297 1.04 21.45 1.20
CA VAL A 297 2.45 21.05 1.15
C VAL A 297 2.66 19.91 0.14
N ASP A 298 1.81 18.90 0.15
CA ASP A 298 1.91 17.73 -0.73
C ASP A 298 1.75 18.09 -2.21
N ASN A 299 0.78 18.94 -2.53
CA ASN A 299 0.53 19.38 -3.91
C ASN A 299 1.45 20.53 -4.35
N GLY A 300 2.31 21.03 -3.47
CA GLY A 300 3.27 22.09 -3.75
C GLY A 300 2.68 23.50 -3.79
N SER A 301 1.38 23.69 -3.52
CA SER A 301 0.77 25.03 -3.46
C SER A 301 1.23 25.83 -2.24
N TYR A 302 1.70 25.16 -1.18
CA TYR A 302 2.36 25.79 -0.03
C TYR A 302 3.88 25.52 -0.02
N GLY A 303 4.63 26.36 -0.74
CA GLY A 303 6.09 26.22 -0.85
C GLY A 303 6.89 26.61 0.40
N ASN A 304 6.25 27.20 1.42
CA ASN A 304 6.94 27.78 2.58
C ASN A 304 7.11 26.80 3.77
N PHE A 305 6.71 25.55 3.63
CA PHE A 305 6.77 24.52 4.69
C PHE A 305 8.07 24.55 5.51
N VAL A 306 9.22 24.63 4.84
CA VAL A 306 10.53 24.56 5.48
C VAL A 306 10.85 25.79 6.34
N LYS A 307 10.29 26.95 6.01
CA LYS A 307 10.69 28.26 6.58
C LYS A 307 9.59 28.94 7.41
N ASP A 308 8.38 28.39 7.43
CA ASP A 308 7.24 28.97 8.14
C ASP A 308 7.31 28.92 9.67
N LYS A 309 8.31 28.20 10.23
CA LYS A 309 8.55 28.02 11.67
C LYS A 309 7.42 27.30 12.42
N ALA A 310 6.43 26.74 11.72
CA ALA A 310 5.36 25.98 12.34
C ALA A 310 5.85 24.58 12.72
N GLY A 311 5.52 24.12 13.94
CA GLY A 311 5.62 22.71 14.29
C GLY A 311 4.67 21.87 13.44
N TYR A 312 5.14 20.71 12.95
CA TYR A 312 4.33 19.84 12.11
C TYR A 312 4.55 18.35 12.45
N GLY A 313 3.46 17.58 12.45
CA GLY A 313 3.46 16.12 12.51
C GLY A 313 3.72 15.51 13.88
N LEU A 314 4.00 14.20 13.88
CA LEU A 314 4.05 13.36 15.10
C LEU A 314 4.95 13.92 16.20
N ALA A 315 6.14 14.40 15.82
CA ALA A 315 7.16 14.94 16.72
C ALA A 315 7.26 16.48 16.65
N GLN A 316 6.25 17.15 16.10
CA GLN A 316 6.22 18.61 15.95
C GLN A 316 7.53 19.19 15.38
N TRP A 317 8.01 18.65 14.26
CA TRP A 317 9.25 19.10 13.63
C TRP A 317 9.15 20.59 13.27
N THR A 318 9.92 21.41 13.99
CA THR A 318 9.81 22.88 13.92
C THR A 318 11.04 23.52 13.29
N TYR A 319 12.23 22.97 13.52
CA TYR A 319 13.48 23.57 13.03
C TYR A 319 13.66 23.33 11.52
N HIS A 320 14.05 24.36 10.77
CA HIS A 320 14.02 24.35 9.30
C HIS A 320 14.83 23.20 8.67
N THR A 321 15.97 22.81 9.25
CA THR A 321 16.76 21.68 8.71
C THR A 321 16.03 20.35 8.90
N ARG A 322 15.34 20.15 10.03
CA ARG A 322 14.53 18.96 10.29
C ARG A 322 13.29 18.93 9.39
N LYS A 323 12.61 20.07 9.19
CA LYS A 323 11.50 20.18 8.23
C LYS A 323 11.96 19.90 6.79
N GLN A 324 13.12 20.41 6.38
CA GLN A 324 13.68 20.10 5.06
C GLN A 324 13.97 18.61 4.91
N ALA A 325 14.54 17.98 5.94
CA ALA A 325 14.82 16.54 5.94
C ALA A 325 13.52 15.72 5.84
N LEU A 326 12.49 16.06 6.61
CA LEU A 326 11.17 15.44 6.54
C LEU A 326 10.56 15.56 5.13
N LEU A 327 10.56 16.77 4.57
CA LEU A 327 10.02 17.02 3.21
C LEU A 327 10.78 16.22 2.15
N ASN A 328 12.12 16.15 2.25
CA ASN A 328 12.94 15.36 1.34
C ASN A 328 12.67 13.86 1.49
N TYR A 329 12.46 13.38 2.72
CA TYR A 329 12.14 12.00 3.00
C TYR A 329 10.78 11.62 2.40
N ALA A 330 9.75 12.45 2.58
CA ALA A 330 8.43 12.28 1.99
C ALA A 330 8.49 12.23 0.45
N LYS A 331 9.22 13.18 -0.17
CA LYS A 331 9.43 13.22 -1.62
C LYS A 331 10.14 11.97 -2.14
N LYS A 332 11.21 11.53 -1.46
CA LYS A 332 11.95 10.31 -1.83
C LYS A 332 11.07 9.07 -1.71
N ALA A 333 10.17 9.03 -0.73
CA ALA A 333 9.23 7.94 -0.53
C ALA A 333 8.02 7.98 -1.48
N GLY A 334 7.79 9.09 -2.19
CA GLY A 334 6.58 9.29 -3.00
C GLY A 334 5.30 9.30 -2.16
N ALA A 335 5.38 9.74 -0.91
CA ALA A 335 4.29 9.69 0.07
C ALA A 335 3.89 11.09 0.55
N SER A 336 2.65 11.23 1.02
CA SER A 336 2.18 12.44 1.70
C SER A 336 3.08 12.76 2.90
N ILE A 337 3.36 14.05 3.11
CA ILE A 337 4.10 14.53 4.28
C ILE A 337 3.36 14.24 5.59
N GLY A 338 2.04 14.07 5.54
CA GLY A 338 1.20 13.68 6.68
C GLY A 338 1.05 12.17 6.89
N SER A 339 1.67 11.33 6.05
CA SER A 339 1.58 9.87 6.18
C SER A 339 2.22 9.39 7.48
N LEU A 340 1.45 8.62 8.27
CA LEU A 340 1.89 8.06 9.55
C LEU A 340 3.10 7.14 9.37
N ASP A 341 3.03 6.19 8.44
CA ASP A 341 4.11 5.23 8.17
C ASP A 341 5.39 5.94 7.71
N MET A 342 5.24 6.97 6.87
CA MET A 342 6.38 7.78 6.41
C MET A 342 7.00 8.56 7.57
N GLN A 343 6.20 9.21 8.40
CA GLN A 343 6.72 9.95 9.55
C GLN A 343 7.36 9.03 10.60
N LEU A 344 6.84 7.82 10.80
CA LEU A 344 7.46 6.81 11.67
C LEU A 344 8.79 6.29 11.10
N ALA A 345 8.88 6.12 9.78
CA ALA A 345 10.12 5.80 9.08
C ALA A 345 11.17 6.91 9.23
N PHE A 346 10.76 8.15 9.00
CA PHE A 346 11.62 9.31 9.18
C PHE A 346 12.06 9.49 10.64
N LEU A 347 11.14 9.41 11.61
CA LEU A 347 11.43 9.48 13.03
C LEU A 347 12.47 8.43 13.45
N TRP A 348 12.30 7.19 13.01
CA TRP A 348 13.22 6.11 13.35
C TRP A 348 14.62 6.34 12.78
N ASP A 349 14.73 6.78 11.53
CA ASP A 349 15.99 7.10 10.86
C ASP A 349 16.69 8.28 11.56
N GLU A 350 15.93 9.35 11.83
CA GLU A 350 16.43 10.54 12.52
C GLU A 350 16.95 10.21 13.93
N LEU A 351 16.22 9.39 14.70
CA LEU A 351 16.64 8.95 16.03
C LEU A 351 18.00 8.25 16.04
N GLN A 352 18.43 7.61 14.94
CA GLN A 352 19.77 6.99 14.88
C GLN A 352 20.91 8.00 15.02
N GLY A 353 20.67 9.27 14.67
CA GLY A 353 21.61 10.38 14.91
C GLY A 353 21.74 10.75 16.40
N TYR A 354 20.75 10.40 17.22
CA TYR A 354 20.69 10.70 18.65
C TYR A 354 21.21 9.51 19.47
N LYS A 355 22.52 9.25 19.35
CA LYS A 355 23.18 8.05 19.91
C LYS A 355 22.83 7.76 21.37
N SER A 356 22.83 8.78 22.23
CA SER A 356 22.48 8.63 23.66
C SER A 356 21.00 8.24 23.86
N VAL A 357 20.10 8.85 23.09
CA VAL A 357 18.66 8.57 23.14
C VAL A 357 18.39 7.13 22.70
N ILE A 358 18.90 6.71 21.54
CA ILE A 358 18.71 5.33 21.04
C ILE A 358 19.35 4.29 21.96
N SER A 359 20.53 4.56 22.52
CA SER A 359 21.15 3.68 23.51
C SER A 359 20.24 3.49 24.73
N THR A 360 19.68 4.60 25.24
CA THR A 360 18.77 4.57 26.39
C THR A 360 17.46 3.85 26.07
N LEU A 361 16.87 4.10 24.89
CA LEU A 361 15.66 3.42 24.44
C LEU A 361 15.88 1.90 24.31
N LYS A 362 16.99 1.45 23.70
CA LYS A 362 17.29 0.02 23.56
C LYS A 362 17.47 -0.69 24.91
N GLY A 363 17.96 0.02 25.92
CA GLY A 363 18.21 -0.50 27.27
C GLY A 363 17.16 -0.11 28.32
N ALA A 364 16.04 0.50 27.93
CA ALA A 364 15.12 1.13 28.87
C ALA A 364 14.48 0.09 29.82
N LYS A 365 14.63 0.30 31.12
CA LYS A 365 14.03 -0.55 32.18
C LYS A 365 12.70 -0.02 32.70
N SER A 366 12.35 1.22 32.39
CA SER A 366 11.10 1.85 32.77
C SER A 366 10.63 2.83 31.70
N VAL A 367 9.31 3.07 31.65
CA VAL A 367 8.72 4.09 30.76
C VAL A 367 9.29 5.46 31.06
N ARG A 368 9.49 5.79 32.35
CA ARG A 368 10.09 7.06 32.77
C ARG A 368 11.47 7.30 32.15
N ALA A 369 12.37 6.32 32.25
CA ALA A 369 13.72 6.45 31.68
C ALA A 369 13.68 6.64 30.15
N ALA A 370 12.83 5.89 29.45
CA ALA A 370 12.62 6.05 28.01
C ALA A 370 12.05 7.43 27.64
N SER A 371 11.02 7.86 28.38
CA SER A 371 10.35 9.15 28.16
C SER A 371 11.31 10.32 28.38
N ASP A 372 12.10 10.30 29.45
CA ASP A 372 13.04 11.37 29.77
C ASP A 372 14.16 11.46 28.74
N ALA A 373 14.64 10.32 28.23
CA ALA A 373 15.64 10.29 27.17
C ALA A 373 15.14 10.97 25.88
N VAL A 374 13.89 10.73 25.50
CA VAL A 374 13.26 11.37 24.34
C VAL A 374 13.03 12.86 24.61
N LEU A 375 12.49 13.21 25.77
CA LEU A 375 12.21 14.59 26.14
C LEU A 375 13.48 15.45 26.17
N LEU A 376 14.51 15.01 26.89
CA LEU A 376 15.73 15.79 27.15
C LEU A 376 16.74 15.67 25.99
N GLY A 377 16.67 14.58 25.23
CA GLY A 377 17.66 14.28 24.20
C GLY A 377 17.20 14.60 22.78
N PHE A 378 15.91 14.39 22.47
CA PHE A 378 15.36 14.51 21.12
C PHE A 378 14.44 15.73 20.96
N GLU A 379 13.40 15.85 21.78
CA GLU A 379 12.41 16.94 21.66
C GLU A 379 12.95 18.28 22.16
N LYS A 380 13.57 18.27 23.36
CA LYS A 380 14.12 19.45 24.03
C LYS A 380 13.14 20.64 24.04
N PRO A 381 11.91 20.47 24.58
CA PRO A 381 10.98 21.59 24.72
C PRO A 381 11.57 22.67 25.62
N ALA A 382 10.98 23.87 25.61
CA ALA A 382 11.41 24.97 26.46
C ALA A 382 11.30 24.63 27.96
N ASP A 383 10.22 23.93 28.35
CA ASP A 383 10.02 23.43 29.71
C ASP A 383 10.41 21.94 29.80
N GLN A 384 11.52 21.67 30.48
CA GLN A 384 12.06 20.33 30.73
C GLN A 384 11.99 19.95 32.21
N SER A 385 11.15 20.64 32.99
CA SER A 385 11.02 20.43 34.43
C SER A 385 10.59 19.00 34.79
N GLU A 386 10.87 18.61 36.02
CA GLU A 386 10.44 17.32 36.59
C GLU A 386 8.92 17.09 36.45
N ALA A 387 8.14 18.17 36.50
CA ALA A 387 6.70 18.12 36.30
C ALA A 387 6.33 17.68 34.86
N VAL A 388 7.00 18.24 33.84
CA VAL A 388 6.78 17.85 32.43
C VAL A 388 7.27 16.43 32.19
N GLN A 389 8.43 16.06 32.72
CA GLN A 389 8.97 14.70 32.62
C GLN A 389 7.99 13.66 33.18
N LYS A 390 7.49 13.87 34.41
CA LYS A 390 6.45 13.01 35.02
C LYS A 390 5.18 12.94 34.19
N LYS A 391 4.73 14.07 33.65
CA LYS A 391 3.51 14.14 32.84
C LYS A 391 3.63 13.32 31.54
N ARG A 392 4.72 13.50 30.79
CA ARG A 392 4.94 12.76 29.53
C ARG A 392 5.19 11.27 29.77
N ALA A 393 5.92 10.92 30.83
CA ALA A 393 6.06 9.54 31.25
C ALA A 393 4.71 8.91 31.63
N GLY A 394 3.83 9.66 32.31
CA GLY A 394 2.47 9.24 32.64
C GLY A 394 1.61 8.89 31.42
N TYR A 395 1.75 9.63 30.32
CA TYR A 395 1.13 9.24 29.04
C TYR A 395 1.69 7.92 28.51
N GLY A 396 3.01 7.73 28.58
CA GLY A 396 3.64 6.47 28.21
C GLY A 396 3.15 5.29 29.06
N GLU A 397 2.99 5.48 30.37
CA GLU A 397 2.53 4.43 31.29
C GLU A 397 1.13 3.93 30.92
N ALA A 398 0.28 4.80 30.36
CA ALA A 398 -1.02 4.41 29.83
C ALA A 398 -0.87 3.44 28.64
N TYR A 399 0.05 3.71 27.70
CA TYR A 399 0.34 2.83 26.58
C TYR A 399 1.03 1.53 26.99
N TYR A 400 1.95 1.60 27.96
CA TYR A 400 2.60 0.42 28.52
C TYR A 400 1.56 -0.55 29.10
N LYS A 401 0.68 -0.06 29.97
CA LYS A 401 -0.43 -0.85 30.53
C LYS A 401 -1.34 -1.43 29.45
N LYS A 402 -1.59 -0.66 28.38
CA LYS A 402 -2.49 -1.06 27.30
C LYS A 402 -1.90 -2.15 26.39
N TYR A 403 -0.60 -2.12 26.10
CA TYR A 403 -0.02 -2.93 25.02
C TYR A 403 1.11 -3.87 25.44
N ALA A 404 1.75 -3.68 26.61
CA ALA A 404 2.88 -4.52 27.04
C ALA A 404 2.47 -5.94 27.48
N GLY A 405 1.19 -6.18 27.77
CA GLY A 405 0.65 -7.45 28.28
C GLY A 405 0.69 -8.66 27.32
N GLY A 406 1.42 -8.58 26.20
CA GLY A 406 1.49 -9.61 25.16
C GLY A 406 2.86 -10.31 24.97
N GLN A 407 3.90 -9.94 25.72
CA GLN A 407 5.19 -10.65 25.69
C GLN A 407 5.47 -11.27 27.06
N GLN A 408 5.26 -12.58 27.18
CA GLN A 408 5.73 -13.35 28.32
C GLN A 408 6.52 -14.56 27.81
N ALA A 409 7.83 -14.54 28.03
CA ALA A 409 8.66 -15.73 28.03
C ALA A 409 8.34 -16.58 29.28
N ALA A 410 8.30 -17.89 29.08
CA ALA A 410 8.24 -19.05 29.99
C ALA A 410 7.90 -18.86 31.50
N VAL A 411 6.89 -19.63 31.88
CA VAL A 411 6.14 -19.85 33.15
C VAL A 411 7.00 -20.19 34.40
N PRO A 412 6.49 -20.00 35.63
CA PRO A 412 5.72 -21.07 36.29
C PRO A 412 4.34 -20.64 36.84
N GLN A 413 3.40 -21.58 36.82
CA GLN A 413 2.04 -21.45 37.35
C GLN A 413 2.04 -21.48 38.88
N GLU A 414 1.22 -20.64 39.52
CA GLU A 414 0.18 -21.10 40.47
C GLU A 414 -0.95 -20.05 40.66
N LYS A 415 -2.14 -20.58 40.95
CA LYS A 415 -3.51 -19.99 40.91
C LYS A 415 -3.90 -19.29 42.25
N PRO A 416 -5.19 -18.99 42.52
CA PRO A 416 -6.12 -18.01 41.93
C PRO A 416 -6.76 -17.11 43.02
N GLN A 417 -7.28 -15.92 42.71
CA GLN A 417 -8.37 -15.34 43.52
C GLN A 417 -9.26 -14.40 42.71
N ALA A 418 -10.58 -14.63 42.79
CA ALA A 418 -11.66 -13.91 42.15
C ALA A 418 -12.19 -12.73 43.00
N ALA A 419 -12.77 -11.71 42.35
CA ALA A 419 -13.90 -10.85 42.78
C ALA A 419 -13.99 -9.61 41.84
N ALA A 420 -15.13 -9.04 41.43
CA ALA A 420 -16.55 -9.28 41.67
C ALA A 420 -17.38 -8.59 40.55
N GLY A 421 -18.62 -9.05 40.33
CA GLY A 421 -19.57 -8.35 39.47
C GLY A 421 -20.81 -9.11 39.02
N VAL A 422 -20.94 -10.42 39.31
CA VAL A 422 -22.11 -11.27 38.95
C VAL A 422 -23.04 -11.50 40.15
N PRO A 423 -24.37 -11.64 39.95
CA PRO A 423 -25.04 -11.55 38.65
C PRO A 423 -25.20 -10.10 38.17
N PHE A 424 -25.14 -9.89 36.86
CA PHE A 424 -25.49 -8.60 36.23
C PHE A 424 -26.31 -8.81 34.96
N LYS A 425 -27.02 -7.77 34.52
CA LYS A 425 -27.80 -7.80 33.28
C LYS A 425 -26.98 -7.25 32.11
N VAL A 426 -27.17 -7.84 30.95
CA VAL A 426 -26.63 -7.34 29.68
C VAL A 426 -27.75 -7.25 28.65
N LYS A 427 -27.69 -6.25 27.79
CA LYS A 427 -28.56 -6.12 26.62
C LYS A 427 -27.82 -6.61 25.38
N VAL A 428 -28.43 -7.52 24.63
CA VAL A 428 -27.95 -7.97 23.31
C VAL A 428 -28.87 -7.39 22.25
N ASP A 429 -28.30 -6.67 21.27
CA ASP A 429 -29.04 -5.97 20.23
C ASP A 429 -29.01 -6.68 18.86
N ILE A 430 -28.45 -7.90 18.80
CA ILE A 430 -28.41 -8.75 17.59
C ILE A 430 -29.24 -10.03 17.78
N LEU A 431 -29.76 -10.59 16.69
CA LEU A 431 -30.67 -11.75 16.74
C LEU A 431 -29.94 -13.09 16.86
N ASP A 432 -28.70 -13.15 16.36
CA ASP A 432 -27.95 -14.37 16.09
C ASP A 432 -26.63 -14.45 16.87
N LEU A 433 -26.59 -13.87 18.09
CA LEU A 433 -25.45 -14.08 18.98
C LEU A 433 -25.40 -15.55 19.41
N ASN A 434 -24.36 -16.25 18.95
CA ASN A 434 -24.16 -17.68 19.19
C ASN A 434 -23.96 -17.98 20.68
N ILE A 435 -24.67 -18.98 21.19
CA ILE A 435 -24.47 -19.54 22.53
C ILE A 435 -23.53 -20.74 22.43
N ARG A 436 -22.57 -20.85 23.37
CA ARG A 436 -21.54 -21.90 23.37
C ARG A 436 -21.54 -22.72 24.66
N THR A 437 -21.08 -23.96 24.57
CA THR A 437 -20.97 -24.88 25.71
C THR A 437 -19.91 -24.46 26.73
N GLY A 438 -18.99 -23.57 26.35
CA GLY A 438 -17.96 -23.02 27.23
C GLY A 438 -17.49 -21.62 26.83
N ALA A 439 -16.65 -21.03 27.69
CA ALA A 439 -16.12 -19.68 27.55
C ALA A 439 -15.04 -19.58 26.47
N GLY A 440 -15.43 -19.50 25.20
CA GLY A 440 -14.50 -19.32 24.08
C GLY A 440 -15.05 -19.78 22.73
N THR A 441 -14.53 -19.23 21.63
CA THR A 441 -14.85 -19.68 20.27
C THR A 441 -14.34 -21.09 19.94
N ASN A 442 -13.45 -21.64 20.77
CA ASN A 442 -12.97 -23.02 20.73
C ASN A 442 -13.94 -24.03 21.36
N TYR A 443 -15.02 -23.59 22.01
CA TYR A 443 -16.08 -24.47 22.50
C TYR A 443 -17.20 -24.59 21.46
N GLU A 444 -17.86 -25.73 21.44
CA GLU A 444 -18.95 -26.02 20.50
C GLU A 444 -20.12 -25.02 20.67
N LYS A 445 -20.78 -24.72 19.56
CA LYS A 445 -22.06 -23.98 19.59
C LYS A 445 -23.14 -24.93 20.08
N THR A 446 -24.07 -24.42 20.88
CA THR A 446 -25.21 -25.24 21.34
C THR A 446 -26.26 -25.45 20.25
N GLY A 447 -26.15 -24.73 19.13
CA GLY A 447 -27.18 -24.65 18.08
C GLY A 447 -28.21 -23.55 18.33
N GLU A 448 -28.18 -22.92 19.51
CA GLU A 448 -29.09 -21.85 19.91
C GLU A 448 -28.43 -20.46 19.81
N HIS A 449 -29.27 -19.43 19.66
CA HIS A 449 -28.87 -18.03 19.65
C HIS A 449 -29.64 -17.26 20.73
N THR A 450 -29.07 -16.18 21.25
CA THR A 450 -29.74 -15.41 22.32
C THR A 450 -31.01 -14.71 21.85
N GLY A 451 -31.06 -14.25 20.59
CA GLY A 451 -32.01 -13.23 20.17
C GLY A 451 -31.69 -11.85 20.75
N LYS A 452 -32.49 -10.85 20.37
CA LYS A 452 -32.45 -9.50 20.97
C LYS A 452 -33.15 -9.54 22.33
N GLY A 453 -32.52 -8.99 23.36
CA GLY A 453 -33.12 -8.98 24.69
C GLY A 453 -32.16 -8.65 25.81
N VAL A 454 -32.65 -8.78 27.05
CA VAL A 454 -31.85 -8.57 28.26
C VAL A 454 -31.64 -9.90 28.96
N PHE A 455 -30.37 -10.24 29.20
CA PHE A 455 -29.95 -11.53 29.75
C PHE A 455 -29.20 -11.32 31.06
N THR A 456 -29.34 -12.26 32.00
CA THR A 456 -28.59 -12.24 33.28
C THR A 456 -27.36 -13.11 33.17
N ILE A 457 -26.19 -12.54 33.45
CA ILE A 457 -24.90 -13.21 33.49
C ILE A 457 -24.59 -13.61 34.93
N VAL A 458 -24.32 -14.91 35.16
CA VAL A 458 -24.06 -15.47 36.50
C VAL A 458 -22.60 -15.85 36.71
N GLU A 459 -21.79 -15.85 35.66
CA GLU A 459 -20.37 -16.16 35.72
C GLU A 459 -19.66 -15.47 34.55
N VAL A 460 -18.45 -14.97 34.76
CA VAL A 460 -17.61 -14.40 33.70
C VAL A 460 -16.28 -15.11 33.67
N LYS A 461 -15.84 -15.51 32.47
CA LYS A 461 -14.53 -16.12 32.23
C LYS A 461 -13.86 -15.49 31.03
N ALA A 462 -12.53 -15.39 31.09
CA ALA A 462 -11.74 -15.13 29.89
C ALA A 462 -11.87 -16.33 28.93
N GLY A 463 -11.81 -16.07 27.63
CA GLY A 463 -11.99 -17.11 26.62
C GLY A 463 -11.66 -16.62 25.22
N LYS A 464 -11.18 -17.52 24.36
CA LYS A 464 -10.76 -17.19 22.98
C LYS A 464 -11.90 -16.50 22.23
N GLY A 465 -11.58 -15.43 21.50
CA GLY A 465 -12.55 -14.72 20.66
C GLY A 465 -13.54 -13.83 21.41
N SER A 466 -13.21 -13.41 22.65
CA SER A 466 -13.84 -12.24 23.26
C SER A 466 -12.85 -11.39 24.06
N THR A 467 -12.90 -10.07 23.89
CA THR A 467 -12.07 -9.10 24.64
C THR A 467 -12.70 -8.65 25.96
N ALA A 468 -14.02 -8.57 26.02
CA ALA A 468 -14.80 -8.28 27.24
C ALA A 468 -15.05 -9.52 28.10
N GLY A 469 -14.66 -10.70 27.61
CA GLY A 469 -14.85 -11.99 28.27
C GLY A 469 -16.17 -12.66 27.89
N TRP A 470 -16.35 -13.88 28.40
CA TRP A 470 -17.54 -14.69 28.16
C TRP A 470 -18.42 -14.70 29.39
N GLY A 471 -19.72 -14.45 29.21
CA GLY A 471 -20.72 -14.49 30.27
C GLY A 471 -21.57 -15.75 30.20
N ARG A 472 -21.68 -16.49 31.31
CA ARG A 472 -22.62 -17.62 31.43
C ARG A 472 -24.03 -17.11 31.70
N LEU A 473 -24.97 -17.52 30.87
CA LEU A 473 -26.38 -17.16 31.00
C LEU A 473 -27.02 -17.84 32.22
N LYS A 474 -27.82 -17.10 32.99
CA LYS A 474 -28.59 -17.64 34.14
C LYS A 474 -29.54 -18.78 33.74
N SER A 475 -30.03 -18.79 32.50
CA SER A 475 -30.91 -19.84 31.97
C SER A 475 -30.25 -21.22 31.89
N GLY A 476 -28.92 -21.29 31.98
CA GLY A 476 -28.17 -22.53 31.77
C GLY A 476 -27.90 -22.84 30.30
N ALA A 477 -28.42 -22.05 29.36
CA ALA A 477 -28.29 -22.29 27.92
C ALA A 477 -26.82 -22.28 27.43
N GLY A 478 -25.92 -21.58 28.12
CA GLY A 478 -24.49 -21.59 27.81
C GLY A 478 -23.82 -20.24 27.99
N TRP A 479 -22.74 -20.03 27.25
CA TRP A 479 -21.87 -18.87 27.32
C TRP A 479 -22.02 -17.99 26.08
N ILE A 480 -22.02 -16.67 26.29
CA ILE A 480 -22.07 -15.67 25.22
C ILE A 480 -20.87 -14.73 25.32
N SER A 481 -20.42 -14.20 24.18
CA SER A 481 -19.36 -13.18 24.18
C SER A 481 -19.94 -11.84 24.66
N LEU A 482 -19.29 -11.22 25.65
CA LEU A 482 -19.70 -9.94 26.21
C LEU A 482 -19.31 -8.75 25.31
N ASP A 483 -18.51 -8.96 24.26
CA ASP A 483 -18.23 -7.89 23.28
C ASP A 483 -19.47 -7.48 22.47
N TYR A 484 -20.45 -8.37 22.41
CA TYR A 484 -21.73 -8.17 21.72
C TYR A 484 -22.88 -7.89 22.70
N ALA A 485 -22.56 -7.58 23.96
CA ALA A 485 -23.54 -7.36 25.00
C ALA A 485 -23.20 -6.10 25.82
N THR A 486 -24.16 -5.19 25.95
CA THR A 486 -23.97 -3.96 26.74
C THR A 486 -24.39 -4.23 28.18
N ARG A 487 -23.47 -4.11 29.14
CA ARG A 487 -23.79 -4.22 30.57
C ARG A 487 -24.76 -3.12 30.98
N LEU A 488 -25.86 -3.51 31.59
CA LEU A 488 -26.83 -2.59 32.19
C LEU A 488 -26.42 -2.33 33.64
N ALA A 489 -26.61 -1.09 34.09
CA ALA A 489 -26.30 -0.65 35.45
C ALA A 489 -27.14 -1.38 36.50
#